data_AF-A0A5N7BHW2-F1
#
_entry.id   AF-A0A5N7BHW2-F1
#
_cell.length_a   1.000
_cell.length_b   1.000
_cell.length_c   1.000
_cell.angle_alpha   90.00
_cell.angle_beta   90.00
_cell.angle_gamma   90.00
#
_symmetry.space_group_name_H-M   'P 1'
#
loop_
_entity.id
_entity.type
_entity.pdbx_description
1 polymer ?
#
loop_
_entity_poly.entity_id
_entity_poly.type
_entity_poly.pdbx_seq_one_letter_code
_entity_poly.pdbx_strand_id
1 'polypeptide(L)'
;MDPSSSRNCATPAGRLQSICNRSQLAQGPLGWPEEALGGFVHAAVYAERAGFDGIQLQAAHGHLLNQFLSAGTNRRRDRYGGDIQNRIRLISQIREAISRQVAVDFIVGIKINTMELQASAFQPNEARFLQLEFERHGKNLS
;
A
#
# COMPACT_ATOMS: atom_id res chain seq x y z
N MET A 1 -8.94 -38.83 -24.97
CA MET A 1 -9.59 -37.79 -24.14
C MET A 1 -10.43 -38.48 -23.09
N ASP A 2 -9.94 -38.50 -21.85
CA ASP A 2 -10.68 -38.80 -20.62
C ASP A 2 -10.01 -37.95 -19.52
N PRO A 3 -10.68 -36.92 -18.97
CA PRO A 3 -10.08 -35.97 -18.02
C PRO A 3 -10.42 -36.32 -16.56
N SER A 4 -10.31 -37.59 -16.15
CA SER A 4 -10.65 -38.05 -14.79
C SER A 4 -9.44 -38.11 -13.83
N SER A 5 -8.65 -37.04 -13.75
CA SER A 5 -7.64 -36.91 -12.68
C SER A 5 -7.48 -35.45 -12.20
N SER A 6 -8.52 -34.91 -11.55
CA SER A 6 -8.36 -33.79 -10.62
C SER A 6 -8.48 -34.33 -9.18
N ARG A 7 -7.34 -34.46 -8.51
CA ARG A 7 -7.27 -34.75 -7.08
C ARG A 7 -7.82 -33.55 -6.32
N ASN A 8 -8.95 -33.76 -5.66
CA ASN A 8 -9.48 -32.92 -4.61
C ASN A 8 -8.45 -32.77 -3.49
N CYS A 9 -7.93 -31.55 -3.31
CA CYS A 9 -7.27 -31.14 -2.07
C CYS A 9 -8.31 -30.34 -1.27
N ALA A 10 -9.19 -31.05 -0.57
CA ALA A 10 -10.09 -30.47 0.41
C ALA A 10 -9.46 -30.66 1.80
N THR A 11 -9.12 -29.56 2.48
CA THR A 11 -8.85 -29.57 3.93
C THR A 11 -10.14 -29.24 4.70
N PRO A 12 -10.40 -29.92 5.83
CA PRO A 12 -11.67 -29.83 6.53
C PRO A 12 -11.68 -28.70 7.58
N ALA A 13 -12.89 -28.25 7.90
CA ALA A 13 -13.29 -27.32 8.97
C ALA A 13 -13.27 -25.80 8.65
N GLY A 14 -14.32 -25.35 7.97
CA GLY A 14 -15.30 -24.48 8.63
C GLY A 14 -14.95 -23.01 8.87
N ARG A 15 -14.67 -22.22 7.82
CA ARG A 15 -15.22 -20.85 7.70
C ARG A 15 -15.27 -20.42 6.24
N LEU A 16 -16.48 -20.51 5.69
CA LEU A 16 -16.85 -20.05 4.36
C LEU A 16 -16.48 -18.57 4.15
N GLN A 17 -15.89 -18.28 2.99
CA GLN A 17 -16.03 -17.01 2.25
C GLN A 17 -15.54 -15.72 2.93
N SER A 18 -14.36 -15.69 3.56
CA SER A 18 -13.58 -14.44 3.56
C SER A 18 -12.87 -14.32 2.21
N ILE A 19 -13.66 -14.20 1.15
CA ILE A 19 -13.16 -13.67 -0.10
C ILE A 19 -12.71 -12.27 0.27
N CYS A 20 -11.40 -12.02 0.37
CA CYS A 20 -10.82 -10.68 0.47
C CYS A 20 -11.55 -9.80 -0.54
N ASN A 21 -12.52 -9.01 -0.06
CA ASN A 21 -13.20 -8.07 -0.92
C ASN A 21 -12.12 -7.07 -1.32
N ARG A 22 -11.56 -7.21 -2.52
CA ARG A 22 -10.43 -6.39 -2.98
C ARG A 22 -10.74 -4.90 -2.87
N SER A 23 -12.01 -4.52 -2.81
CA SER A 23 -12.47 -3.14 -2.65
C SER A 23 -12.49 -2.61 -1.21
N GLN A 24 -12.17 -3.41 -0.19
CA GLN A 24 -12.29 -3.04 1.24
C GLN A 24 -11.09 -3.45 2.10
N LEU A 25 -9.91 -3.65 1.51
CA LEU A 25 -8.72 -4.06 2.27
C LEU A 25 -8.39 -3.05 3.37
N ALA A 26 -8.55 -1.75 3.09
CA ALA A 26 -8.35 -0.68 4.07
C ALA A 26 -9.26 -0.81 5.33
N GLN A 27 -10.34 -1.60 5.29
CA GLN A 27 -11.26 -1.79 6.42
C GLN A 27 -10.89 -2.98 7.32
N GLY A 28 -9.68 -3.54 7.20
CA GLY A 28 -9.21 -4.62 8.08
C GLY A 28 -9.07 -4.20 9.56
N PRO A 29 -8.57 -5.10 10.43
CA PRO A 29 -8.36 -4.88 11.87
C PRO A 29 -7.58 -3.58 12.25
N LEU A 30 -7.40 -3.30 13.55
CA LEU A 30 -6.71 -2.06 13.96
C LEU A 30 -5.17 -2.10 13.77
N GLY A 31 -4.53 -3.27 13.85
CA GLY A 31 -3.06 -3.40 13.84
C GLY A 31 -2.42 -3.99 12.57
N TRP A 32 -3.22 -4.34 11.56
CA TRP A 32 -2.67 -4.87 10.31
C TRP A 32 -2.02 -3.81 9.40
N PRO A 33 -2.31 -2.48 9.49
CA PRO A 33 -1.53 -1.50 8.73
C PRO A 33 -0.04 -1.53 9.09
N GLU A 34 0.28 -1.76 10.36
CA GLU A 34 1.64 -1.92 10.87
C GLU A 34 2.28 -3.23 10.40
N GLU A 35 1.50 -4.31 10.32
CA GLU A 35 1.93 -5.58 9.72
C GLU A 35 2.25 -5.40 8.23
N ALA A 36 1.36 -4.73 7.49
CA ALA A 36 1.56 -4.42 6.08
C ALA A 36 2.83 -3.58 5.87
N LEU A 37 3.06 -2.59 6.73
CA LEU A 37 4.30 -1.79 6.73
C LEU A 37 5.54 -2.70 6.85
N GLY A 38 5.54 -3.62 7.82
CA GLY A 38 6.63 -4.59 7.99
C GLY A 38 6.88 -5.42 6.73
N GLY A 39 5.81 -5.85 6.06
CA GLY A 39 5.88 -6.57 4.79
C GLY A 39 6.53 -5.76 3.66
N PHE A 40 6.15 -4.49 3.48
CA PHE A 40 6.76 -3.61 2.46
C PHE A 40 8.23 -3.35 2.72
N VAL A 41 8.59 -3.09 3.98
CA VAL A 41 9.97 -2.87 4.41
C VAL A 41 10.81 -4.11 4.14
N HIS A 42 10.32 -5.28 4.53
CA HIS A 42 11.01 -6.54 4.28
C HIS A 42 11.23 -6.77 2.78
N ALA A 43 10.21 -6.54 1.96
CA ALA A 43 10.32 -6.67 0.51
C ALA A 43 11.36 -5.70 -0.10
N ALA A 44 11.44 -4.46 0.40
CA ALA A 44 12.41 -3.47 -0.07
C ALA A 44 13.86 -3.89 0.23
N VAL A 45 14.12 -4.31 1.46
CA VAL A 45 15.44 -4.80 1.88
C VAL A 45 15.85 -6.05 1.09
N TYR A 46 14.89 -6.93 0.77
CA TYR A 46 15.16 -8.09 -0.06
C TYR A 46 15.45 -7.72 -1.52
N ALA A 47 14.75 -6.72 -2.07
CA ALA A 47 15.02 -6.23 -3.42
C ALA A 47 16.44 -5.62 -3.52
N GLU A 48 16.83 -4.81 -2.55
CA GLU A 48 18.20 -4.30 -2.47
C GLU A 48 19.23 -5.44 -2.43
N ARG A 49 19.03 -6.42 -1.54
CA ARG A 49 19.94 -7.58 -1.42
C ARG A 49 20.00 -8.45 -2.68
N ALA A 50 18.95 -8.44 -3.49
CA ALA A 50 18.91 -9.12 -4.77
C ALA A 50 19.61 -8.32 -5.90
N GLY A 51 20.10 -7.11 -5.61
CA GLY A 51 20.85 -6.28 -6.55
C GLY A 51 19.98 -5.37 -7.43
N PHE A 52 18.73 -5.08 -7.03
CA PHE A 52 17.92 -4.07 -7.72
C PHE A 52 18.38 -2.66 -7.33
N ASP A 53 18.30 -1.71 -8.27
CA ASP A 53 18.62 -0.29 -8.01
C ASP A 53 17.52 0.44 -7.21
N GLY A 54 16.35 -0.17 -7.07
CA GLY A 54 15.23 0.45 -6.39
C GLY A 54 13.92 -0.32 -6.50
N ILE A 55 12.88 0.26 -5.91
CA ILE A 55 11.50 -0.25 -5.93
C ILE A 55 10.49 0.86 -6.24
N GLN A 56 9.31 0.44 -6.67
CA GLN A 56 8.15 1.32 -6.82
C GLN A 56 7.00 0.83 -5.94
N LEU A 57 6.55 1.68 -5.00
CA LEU A 57 5.35 1.46 -4.22
C LEU A 57 4.12 1.76 -5.09
N GLN A 58 3.26 0.76 -5.25
CA GLN A 58 2.05 0.87 -6.06
C GLN A 58 0.88 1.42 -5.22
N ALA A 59 0.62 2.72 -5.35
CA ALA A 59 -0.47 3.45 -4.73
C ALA A 59 -1.50 3.95 -5.77
N ALA A 60 -1.70 3.17 -6.83
CA ALA A 60 -2.62 3.45 -7.92
C ALA A 60 -3.65 2.31 -8.11
N HIS A 61 -4.59 2.48 -9.04
CA HIS A 61 -5.51 1.45 -9.55
C HIS A 61 -6.25 0.59 -8.51
N GLY A 62 -6.65 1.18 -7.37
CA GLY A 62 -7.39 0.43 -6.35
C GLY A 62 -6.57 -0.60 -5.57
N HIS A 63 -5.23 -0.57 -5.68
CA HIS A 63 -4.36 -1.37 -4.82
C HIS A 63 -4.41 -0.88 -3.37
N LEU A 64 -3.78 -1.63 -2.46
CA LEU A 64 -3.86 -1.41 -1.03
C LEU A 64 -3.60 0.04 -0.61
N LEU A 65 -2.47 0.60 -1.02
CA LEU A 65 -2.08 1.96 -0.66
C LEU A 65 -3.05 3.01 -1.25
N ASN A 66 -3.57 2.76 -2.45
CA ASN A 66 -4.60 3.59 -3.06
C ASN A 66 -5.91 3.59 -2.25
N GLN A 67 -6.25 2.45 -1.66
CA GLN A 67 -7.44 2.35 -0.81
C GLN A 67 -7.29 3.10 0.52
N PHE A 68 -6.08 3.31 1.02
CA PHE A 68 -5.85 4.21 2.15
C PHE A 68 -5.94 5.68 1.75
N LEU A 69 -5.45 6.02 0.56
CA LEU A 69 -5.47 7.39 0.03
C LEU A 69 -6.89 7.87 -0.32
N SER A 70 -7.72 7.03 -0.91
CA SER A 70 -9.04 7.43 -1.41
C SER A 70 -10.08 7.55 -0.29
N ALA A 71 -10.72 8.72 -0.15
CA ALA A 71 -11.76 8.94 0.87
C ALA A 71 -13.01 8.06 0.63
N GLY A 72 -13.27 7.70 -0.63
CA GLY A 72 -14.39 6.82 -0.99
C GLY A 72 -14.25 5.38 -0.50
N THR A 73 -13.00 4.90 -0.37
CA THR A 73 -12.68 3.53 0.05
C THR A 73 -12.21 3.45 1.50
N ASN A 74 -11.53 4.49 2.00
CA ASN A 74 -11.09 4.59 3.39
C ASN A 74 -12.14 5.23 4.30
N ARG A 75 -12.97 4.39 4.91
CA ARG A 75 -13.96 4.76 5.93
C ARG A 75 -13.49 4.51 7.38
N ARG A 76 -12.19 4.33 7.60
CA ARG A 76 -11.65 4.11 8.95
C ARG A 76 -11.85 5.36 9.81
N ARG A 77 -11.99 5.15 11.12
CA ARG A 77 -12.10 6.21 12.15
C ARG A 77 -10.88 6.30 13.08
N ASP A 78 -9.84 5.54 12.76
CA ASP A 78 -8.58 5.55 13.51
C ASP A 78 -7.56 6.51 12.87
N ARG A 79 -6.29 6.42 13.31
CA ARG A 79 -5.19 7.27 12.82
C ARG A 79 -4.84 7.11 11.34
N TYR A 80 -5.46 6.16 10.64
CA TYR A 80 -5.23 5.88 9.22
C TYR A 80 -6.41 6.27 8.32
N GLY A 81 -7.47 6.86 8.87
CA GLY A 81 -8.65 7.30 8.11
C GLY A 81 -9.10 8.74 8.41
N GLY A 82 -10.14 9.18 7.72
CA GLY A 82 -10.67 10.54 7.81
C GLY A 82 -9.82 11.55 7.05
N ASP A 83 -9.18 12.46 7.77
CA ASP A 83 -8.40 13.55 7.19
C ASP A 83 -7.28 13.05 6.28
N ILE A 84 -6.91 13.88 5.30
CA ILE A 84 -5.86 13.52 4.33
C ILE A 84 -4.54 13.15 5.01
N GLN A 85 -4.16 13.82 6.11
CA GLN A 85 -2.96 13.52 6.91
C GLN A 85 -2.93 12.07 7.39
N ASN A 86 -4.08 11.58 7.85
CA ASN A 86 -4.22 10.22 8.35
C ASN A 86 -4.25 9.21 7.20
N ARG A 87 -4.89 9.56 6.08
CA ARG A 87 -4.94 8.72 4.88
C ARG A 87 -3.57 8.52 4.24
N ILE A 88 -2.72 9.54 4.20
CA ILE A 88 -1.34 9.43 3.66
C ILE A 88 -0.37 8.76 4.63
N ARG A 89 -0.71 8.70 5.92
CA ARG A 89 0.19 8.30 7.01
C ARG A 89 0.89 6.97 6.75
N LEU A 90 0.15 5.96 6.29
CA LEU A 90 0.72 4.64 6.03
C LEU A 90 1.82 4.68 4.96
N ILE A 91 1.58 5.41 3.86
CA ILE A 91 2.57 5.53 2.77
C ILE A 91 3.81 6.27 3.25
N SER A 92 3.63 7.36 4.00
CA SER A 92 4.74 8.12 4.58
C SER A 92 5.57 7.25 5.53
N GLN A 93 4.92 6.47 6.39
CA GLN A 93 5.59 5.55 7.31
C GLN A 93 6.36 4.45 6.57
N ILE A 94 5.78 3.87 5.51
CA ILE A 94 6.44 2.86 4.68
C ILE A 94 7.70 3.45 4.03
N ARG A 95 7.58 4.59 3.37
CA ARG A 95 8.71 5.27 2.71
C ARG A 95 9.83 5.54 3.73
N GLU A 96 9.49 6.15 4.86
CA GLU A 96 10.45 6.49 5.90
C GLU A 96 11.13 5.24 6.49
N ALA A 97 10.37 4.18 6.76
CA ALA A 97 10.92 2.95 7.30
C ALA A 97 11.84 2.23 6.30
N ILE A 98 11.52 2.27 5.00
CA ILE A 98 12.38 1.72 3.94
C ILE A 98 13.67 2.54 3.85
N SER A 99 13.58 3.86 3.75
CA SER A 99 14.76 4.74 3.63
C SER A 99 15.74 4.64 4.80
N ARG A 100 15.31 4.14 5.97
CA ARG A 100 16.18 3.87 7.12
C ARG A 100 16.94 2.54 7.04
N GLN A 101 16.54 1.63 6.15
CA GLN A 101 17.07 0.26 6.09
C GLN A 101 17.84 -0.05 4.80
N VAL A 102 17.58 0.69 3.74
CA VAL A 102 18.27 0.56 2.45
C VAL A 102 19.37 1.63 2.33
N ALA A 103 20.27 1.44 1.38
CA ALA A 103 21.33 2.35 1.02
C ALA A 103 20.77 3.68 0.48
N VAL A 104 21.59 4.73 0.59
CA VAL A 104 21.20 6.10 0.23
C VAL A 104 20.89 6.26 -1.27
N ASP A 105 21.51 5.45 -2.10
CA ASP A 105 21.38 5.41 -3.56
C ASP A 105 20.23 4.50 -4.03
N PHE A 106 19.61 3.73 -3.13
CA PHE A 106 18.48 2.87 -3.47
C PHE A 106 17.21 3.70 -3.74
N ILE A 107 16.67 3.61 -4.95
CA ILE A 107 15.57 4.45 -5.40
C ILE A 107 14.24 3.92 -4.85
N VAL A 108 13.49 4.78 -4.14
CA VAL A 108 12.14 4.46 -3.67
C VAL A 108 11.12 5.37 -4.36
N GLY A 109 10.50 4.86 -5.43
CA GLY A 109 9.45 5.54 -6.16
C GLY A 109 8.05 5.25 -5.61
N ILE A 110 7.10 6.16 -5.82
CA ILE A 110 5.68 5.94 -5.48
C ILE A 110 4.85 6.27 -6.72
N LYS A 111 4.03 5.31 -7.15
CA LYS A 111 3.09 5.51 -8.26
C LYS A 111 1.71 5.79 -7.69
N ILE A 112 1.18 6.97 -7.99
CA ILE A 112 -0.16 7.43 -7.55
C ILE A 112 -1.09 7.63 -8.76
N ASN A 113 -2.40 7.57 -8.52
CA ASN A 113 -3.38 7.96 -9.52
C ASN A 113 -3.37 9.49 -9.72
N THR A 114 -3.30 9.95 -10.98
CA THR A 114 -3.42 11.38 -11.32
C THR A 114 -4.87 11.87 -11.20
N MET A 115 -5.83 11.00 -11.48
CA MET A 115 -7.26 11.27 -11.38
C MET A 115 -7.99 9.95 -11.20
N GLU A 116 -8.92 9.89 -10.27
CA GLU A 116 -9.86 8.78 -10.17
C GLU A 116 -11.26 9.25 -10.57
N LEU A 117 -11.97 8.42 -11.34
CA LEU A 117 -13.26 8.74 -11.96
C LEU A 117 -14.44 8.78 -10.95
N GLN A 118 -14.16 8.78 -9.65
CA GLN A 118 -15.15 8.90 -8.58
C GLN A 118 -14.98 10.22 -7.83
N ALA A 119 -16.08 10.92 -7.58
CA ALA A 119 -16.09 12.23 -6.92
C ALA A 119 -15.53 12.24 -5.47
N SER A 120 -15.38 11.08 -4.83
CA SER A 120 -14.81 10.92 -3.47
C SER A 120 -13.39 10.32 -3.48
N ALA A 121 -12.78 10.19 -4.65
CA ALA A 121 -11.47 9.58 -4.78
C ALA A 121 -10.33 10.60 -4.59
N PHE A 122 -9.09 10.12 -4.60
CA PHE A 122 -7.89 10.92 -4.40
C PHE A 122 -7.81 12.05 -5.44
N GLN A 123 -7.74 13.29 -4.95
CA GLN A 123 -7.83 14.49 -5.80
C GLN A 123 -6.44 15.07 -6.13
N PRO A 124 -6.28 15.84 -7.23
CA PRO A 124 -4.98 16.41 -7.61
C PRO A 124 -4.35 17.34 -6.55
N ASN A 125 -5.15 18.06 -5.77
CA ASN A 125 -4.68 18.87 -4.64
C ASN A 125 -4.09 18.00 -3.50
N GLU A 126 -4.65 16.81 -3.27
CA GLU A 126 -4.14 15.84 -2.30
C GLU A 126 -2.83 15.20 -2.80
N ALA A 127 -2.68 14.99 -4.11
CA ALA A 127 -1.42 14.57 -4.74
C ALA A 127 -0.31 15.58 -4.48
N ARG A 128 -0.60 16.88 -4.66
CA ARG A 128 0.35 17.95 -4.33
C ARG A 128 0.71 17.98 -2.84
N PHE A 129 -0.26 17.76 -1.97
CA PHE A 129 0.00 17.68 -0.52
C PHE A 129 0.96 16.54 -0.18
N LEU A 130 0.73 15.35 -0.74
CA LEU A 130 1.59 14.19 -0.56
C LEU A 130 3.03 14.46 -1.05
N GLN A 131 3.16 15.10 -2.22
CA GLN A 131 4.46 15.48 -2.76
C GLN A 131 5.20 16.44 -1.81
N LEU A 132 4.53 17.50 -1.33
CA LEU A 132 5.14 18.46 -0.40
C LEU A 132 5.57 17.80 0.92
N GLU A 133 4.76 16.89 1.47
CA GLU A 133 5.15 16.13 2.66
C GLU A 133 6.38 15.26 2.40
N PHE A 134 6.47 14.63 1.23
CA PHE A 134 7.66 13.86 0.86
C PHE A 134 8.89 14.72 0.60
N GLU A 135 8.74 15.94 0.09
CA GLU A 135 9.83 16.90 -0.07
C GLU A 135 10.33 17.40 1.29
N ARG A 136 9.43 17.71 2.24
CA ARG A 136 9.80 18.12 3.61
C ARG A 136 10.57 17.05 4.36
N HIS A 137 10.19 15.79 4.14
CA HIS A 137 10.87 14.62 4.70
C HIS A 137 11.93 14.04 3.76
N GLY A 138 12.17 14.67 2.61
CA GLY A 138 13.01 14.23 1.51
C GLY A 138 14.36 14.93 1.52
N LYS A 139 15.15 14.74 2.58
CA LYS A 139 16.60 14.77 2.41
C LYS A 139 16.97 13.44 1.75
N ASN A 140 17.24 13.47 0.44
CA ASN A 140 17.93 12.47 -0.41
C ASN A 140 17.29 12.40 -1.81
N LEU A 141 17.30 13.52 -2.51
CA LEU A 141 17.22 13.57 -3.97
C LEU A 141 18.41 14.43 -4.40
N SER A 142 19.53 13.78 -4.74
CA SER A 142 20.65 14.38 -5.46
C SER A 142 20.62 13.89 -6.90
#